data_AF-A0A7Y5GRH4-F1
#
_entry.id   AF-A0A7Y5GRH4-F1
#
_cell.length_a   1.000
_cell.length_b   1.000
_cell.length_c   1.000
_cell.angle_alpha   90.00
_cell.angle_beta   90.00
_cell.angle_gamma   90.00
#
_symmetry.space_group_name_H-M   'P 1'
#
loop_
_entity.id
_entity.type
_entity.pdbx_description
1 polymer ?
#
loop_
_entity_poly.entity_id
_entity_poly.type
_entity_poly.pdbx_seq_one_letter_code
_entity_poly.pdbx_strand_id
1 'polypeptide(L)'
;MMKQNRNYDLNKWVMLPQEVEGTYRFDGKMYATSNAADFISFDDFRLIISSIREFVRIHDGADYLFVFKNERLGRKIFVIDNLNDQMKSSSDSRFILEHNYFTIMMEEDY
;
A
#
# COMPACT_ATOMS: atom_id res chain seq x y z
N MET A 1 -9.29 -17.48 32.58
CA MET A 1 -9.45 -17.32 31.11
C MET A 1 -8.31 -16.44 30.61
N MET A 2 -7.23 -17.06 30.12
CA MET A 2 -6.01 -16.36 29.71
C MET A 2 -6.29 -15.57 28.43
N LYS A 3 -6.18 -14.24 28.49
CA LYS A 3 -6.08 -13.40 27.29
C LYS A 3 -4.70 -13.66 26.69
N GLN A 4 -4.66 -14.29 25.52
CA GLN A 4 -3.42 -14.57 24.80
C GLN A 4 -2.65 -13.26 24.56
N ASN A 5 -1.41 -13.23 25.02
CA ASN A 5 -0.42 -12.22 24.64
C ASN A 5 -0.21 -12.32 23.12
N ARG A 6 -0.73 -11.35 22.36
CA ARG A 6 -0.37 -11.20 20.95
C ARG A 6 1.02 -10.56 20.92
N ASN A 7 2.05 -11.40 20.77
CA ASN A 7 3.36 -10.91 20.35
C ASN A 7 3.22 -10.28 18.96
N TYR A 8 3.45 -8.97 18.87
CA TYR A 8 3.48 -8.21 17.63
C TYR A 8 4.81 -8.49 16.94
N ASP A 9 4.86 -9.59 16.19
CA ASP A 9 6.02 -9.96 15.39
C ASP A 9 5.99 -9.16 14.09
N LEU A 10 6.84 -8.13 14.01
CA LEU A 10 7.06 -7.25 12.85
C LEU A 10 7.65 -8.01 11.64
N ASN A 11 8.03 -9.28 11.81
CA ASN A 11 8.62 -10.16 10.78
C ASN A 11 7.61 -10.82 9.83
N LYS A 12 6.42 -10.23 9.62
CA LYS A 12 5.42 -10.84 8.74
C LYS A 12 5.47 -10.31 7.33
N TRP A 13 5.40 -8.98 7.15
CA TRP A 13 5.24 -8.36 5.84
C TRP A 13 6.54 -7.73 5.38
N VAL A 14 7.08 -8.23 4.27
CA VAL A 14 8.30 -7.72 3.65
C VAL A 14 7.92 -7.00 2.36
N MET A 15 8.30 -5.73 2.26
CA MET A 15 8.20 -4.93 1.04
C MET A 15 9.21 -5.47 0.01
N LEU A 16 8.72 -5.85 -1.16
CA LEU A 16 9.58 -6.30 -2.26
C LEU A 16 10.17 -5.08 -2.98
N PRO A 17 11.32 -5.25 -3.68
CA PRO A 17 11.92 -4.18 -4.47
C PRO A 17 10.93 -3.60 -5.50
N GLN A 18 11.01 -2.30 -5.73
CA GLN A 18 10.29 -1.60 -6.81
C GLN A 18 10.88 -2.00 -8.17
N GLU A 19 10.03 -2.08 -9.19
CA GLU A 19 10.47 -2.43 -10.55
C GLU A 19 10.87 -1.19 -11.35
N VAL A 20 10.20 -0.06 -11.11
CA VAL A 20 10.42 1.19 -11.85
C VAL A 20 10.49 2.38 -10.89
N GLU A 21 11.25 3.41 -11.26
CA GLU A 21 11.16 4.72 -10.62
C GLU A 21 9.85 5.43 -11.01
N GLY A 22 9.33 6.28 -10.12
CA GLY A 22 8.13 7.04 -10.43
C GLY A 22 7.87 8.16 -9.45
N THR A 23 6.84 8.96 -9.75
CA THR A 23 6.44 10.13 -8.96
C THR A 23 5.07 9.90 -8.30
N TYR A 24 4.75 8.66 -7.95
CA TYR A 24 3.57 8.30 -7.18
C TYR A 24 3.83 8.53 -5.70
N ARG A 25 2.77 8.92 -4.96
CA ARG A 25 2.93 9.49 -3.61
C ARG A 25 2.18 8.72 -2.52
N PHE A 26 1.17 7.93 -2.88
CA PHE A 26 0.33 7.19 -1.94
C PHE A 26 -0.23 8.09 -0.82
N ASP A 27 -0.57 9.33 -1.19
CA ASP A 27 -1.03 10.41 -0.30
C ASP A 27 -2.55 10.62 -0.36
N GLY A 28 -3.23 9.92 -1.27
CA GLY A 28 -4.66 9.99 -1.46
C GLY A 28 -5.47 9.25 -0.38
N LYS A 29 -6.77 9.11 -0.65
CA LYS A 29 -7.66 8.28 0.17
C LYS A 29 -7.24 6.81 0.06
N MET A 30 -7.19 6.11 1.18
CA MET A 30 -6.90 4.68 1.21
C MET A 30 -8.20 3.88 1.04
N TYR A 31 -8.20 2.94 0.10
CA TYR A 31 -9.21 1.89 -0.02
C TYR A 31 -8.57 0.51 0.18
N ALA A 32 -9.36 -0.45 0.64
CA ALA A 32 -8.97 -1.85 0.69
C ALA A 32 -10.11 -2.70 0.11
N THR A 33 -9.77 -3.77 -0.62
CA THR A 33 -10.76 -4.78 -1.01
C THR A 33 -11.29 -5.51 0.22
N SER A 34 -12.45 -6.16 0.11
CA SER A 34 -13.01 -6.96 1.20
C SER A 34 -12.05 -8.05 1.66
N ASN A 35 -11.41 -8.76 0.72
CA ASN A 35 -10.48 -9.84 1.04
C ASN A 35 -9.24 -9.30 1.78
N ALA A 36 -8.71 -8.13 1.37
CA ALA A 36 -7.61 -7.48 2.08
C ALA A 36 -8.04 -7.02 3.49
N ALA A 37 -9.21 -6.41 3.62
CA ALA A 37 -9.74 -5.95 4.90
C ALA A 37 -10.02 -7.09 5.90
N ASP A 38 -10.45 -8.25 5.40
CA ASP A 38 -10.72 -9.43 6.23
C ASP A 38 -9.42 -10.16 6.63
N PHE A 39 -8.40 -10.12 5.77
CA PHE A 39 -7.15 -10.85 5.98
C PHE A 39 -6.11 -10.06 6.81
N ILE A 40 -5.99 -8.76 6.57
CA ILE A 40 -4.94 -7.91 7.12
C ILE A 40 -5.45 -7.25 8.40
N SER A 41 -4.68 -7.35 9.48
CA SER A 41 -5.05 -6.66 10.72
C SER A 41 -4.91 -5.15 10.58
N PHE A 42 -5.69 -4.40 11.34
CA PHE A 42 -5.60 -2.93 11.31
C PHE A 42 -4.22 -2.38 11.69
N ASP A 43 -3.51 -3.05 12.60
CA ASP A 43 -2.13 -2.68 12.96
C ASP A 43 -1.17 -2.97 11.80
N ASP A 44 -1.34 -4.09 11.08
CA ASP A 44 -0.54 -4.38 9.89
C ASP A 44 -0.79 -3.36 8.77
N PHE A 45 -2.05 -2.95 8.54
CA PHE A 45 -2.35 -1.87 7.60
C PHE A 45 -1.59 -0.60 7.93
N ARG A 46 -1.61 -0.17 9.20
CA ARG A 46 -0.87 1.03 9.63
C ARG A 46 0.63 0.91 9.38
N LEU A 47 1.21 -0.25 9.64
CA LEU A 47 2.63 -0.50 9.40
C LEU A 47 2.96 -0.44 7.90
N ILE A 48 2.19 -1.14 7.05
CA ILE A 48 2.36 -1.11 5.60
C ILE A 48 2.31 0.33 5.06
N ILE A 49 1.31 1.11 5.49
CA ILE A 49 1.17 2.51 5.07
C ILE A 49 2.29 3.39 5.58
N SER A 50 2.74 3.18 6.82
CA SER A 50 3.90 3.88 7.37
C SER A 50 5.15 3.61 6.53
N SER A 51 5.41 2.34 6.19
CA SER A 51 6.57 1.93 5.39
C SER A 51 6.55 2.53 3.98
N ILE A 52 5.39 2.51 3.31
CA ILE A 52 5.23 3.13 1.98
C ILE A 52 5.52 4.63 2.05
N ARG A 53 4.92 5.33 3.01
CA ARG A 53 5.12 6.79 3.16
C ARG A 53 6.56 7.15 3.50
N GLU A 54 7.23 6.36 4.31
CA GLU A 54 8.65 6.54 4.60
C GLU A 54 9.51 6.32 3.35
N PHE A 55 9.25 5.25 2.59
CA PHE A 55 9.93 4.99 1.33
C PHE A 55 9.77 6.16 0.35
N VAL A 56 8.52 6.56 0.07
CA VAL A 56 8.21 7.67 -0.84
C VAL A 56 8.91 8.96 -0.41
N ARG A 57 8.97 9.24 0.90
CA ARG A 57 9.66 10.42 1.44
C ARG A 57 11.17 10.35 1.24
N ILE A 58 11.78 9.18 1.43
CA ILE A 58 13.23 8.99 1.29
C ILE A 58 13.66 9.07 -0.18
N HIS A 59 12.86 8.49 -1.07
CA HIS A 59 13.18 8.37 -2.50
C HIS A 59 12.58 9.47 -3.38
N ASP A 60 11.82 10.40 -2.79
CA ASP A 60 11.08 11.46 -3.48
C ASP A 60 10.15 10.92 -4.60
N GLY A 61 9.46 9.83 -4.30
CA GLY A 61 8.59 9.15 -5.25
C GLY A 61 8.70 7.63 -5.13
N ALA A 62 7.86 6.96 -5.88
CA ALA A 62 7.82 5.51 -5.98
C ALA A 62 7.19 5.09 -7.31
N ASP A 63 7.32 3.80 -7.62
CA ASP A 63 6.49 3.13 -8.60
C ASP A 63 5.01 3.30 -8.24
N TYR A 64 4.11 3.09 -9.20
CA TYR A 64 2.67 3.11 -8.94
C TYR A 64 2.21 1.92 -8.09
N LEU A 65 3.07 0.89 -7.93
CA LEU A 65 2.78 -0.37 -7.26
C LEU A 65 3.81 -0.70 -6.17
N PHE A 66 3.32 -0.98 -4.96
CA PHE A 66 4.07 -1.72 -3.94
C PHE A 66 3.57 -3.15 -3.80
N VAL A 67 4.50 -4.08 -3.63
CA VAL A 67 4.21 -5.48 -3.34
C VAL A 67 4.74 -5.81 -1.95
N PHE A 68 3.87 -6.33 -1.08
CA PHE A 68 4.28 -6.87 0.22
C PHE A 68 4.01 -8.36 0.26
N LYS A 69 4.99 -9.13 0.73
CA LYS A 69 4.86 -10.57 0.94
C LYS A 69 4.78 -10.88 2.42
N ASN A 70 3.78 -11.66 2.81
CA ASN A 70 3.71 -12.27 4.13
C ASN A 70 4.65 -13.48 4.16
N GLU A 71 5.82 -13.40 4.79
CA GLU A 71 6.81 -14.48 4.78
C GLU A 71 6.30 -15.76 5.44
N ARG A 72 5.46 -15.63 6.46
CA ARG A 72 4.89 -16.77 7.19
C ARG A 72 3.82 -17.50 6.39
N LEU A 73 2.95 -16.76 5.70
CA LEU A 73 1.78 -17.32 5.00
C LEU A 73 2.03 -17.51 3.49
N GLY A 74 3.12 -16.97 2.96
CA GLY A 74 3.42 -16.99 1.53
C GLY A 74 2.43 -16.20 0.66
N ARG A 75 1.59 -15.36 1.27
CA ARG A 75 0.59 -14.52 0.59
C ARG A 75 1.19 -13.18 0.22
N LYS A 76 0.69 -12.56 -0.86
CA LYS A 76 1.06 -11.20 -1.23
C LYS A 76 -0.14 -10.27 -1.17
N ILE A 77 0.18 -9.00 -1.01
CA ILE A 77 -0.75 -7.90 -1.23
C ILE A 77 -0.11 -6.91 -2.19
N PHE A 78 -0.97 -6.21 -2.90
CA PHE A 78 -0.62 -5.13 -3.81
C PHE A 78 -1.18 -3.82 -3.27
N VAL A 79 -0.39 -2.75 -3.36
CA VAL A 79 -0.81 -1.38 -3.04
C VAL A 79 -0.59 -0.52 -4.26
N ILE A 80 -1.65 0.05 -4.81
CA ILE A 80 -1.65 0.72 -6.11
C ILE A 80 -2.10 2.16 -5.94
N ASP A 81 -1.26 3.13 -6.33
CA ASP A 81 -1.64 4.54 -6.37
C ASP A 81 -2.20 4.92 -7.74
N ASN A 82 -3.31 5.65 -7.76
CA ASN A 82 -4.04 5.92 -8.99
C ASN A 82 -3.49 7.13 -9.76
N LEU A 83 -2.90 8.12 -9.08
CA LEU A 83 -2.41 9.35 -9.70
C LEU A 83 -0.99 9.68 -9.25
N ASN A 84 -0.13 9.99 -10.21
CA ASN A 84 1.18 10.57 -9.96
C ASN A 84 1.14 12.10 -9.98
N ASP A 85 2.26 12.74 -9.64
CA ASP A 85 2.40 14.21 -9.62
C ASP A 85 1.99 14.88 -10.94
N GLN A 86 2.44 14.36 -12.08
CA GLN A 86 2.12 14.94 -13.39
C GLN A 86 0.60 14.91 -13.64
N MET A 87 -0.04 13.78 -13.35
CA MET A 87 -1.50 13.64 -13.47
C MET A 87 -2.24 14.60 -12.53
N LYS A 88 -1.79 14.72 -11.28
CA LYS A 88 -2.37 15.65 -10.29
C LYS A 88 -2.25 17.12 -10.69
N SER A 89 -1.18 17.49 -11.39
CA SER A 89 -0.96 18.85 -11.90
C SER A 89 -1.62 19.14 -13.24
N SER A 90 -2.19 18.13 -13.90
CA SER A 90 -2.74 18.24 -15.24
C SER A 90 -4.06 19.04 -15.24
N SER A 91 -4.30 19.81 -16.31
CA SER A 91 -5.61 20.42 -16.58
C SER A 91 -6.57 19.47 -17.30
N ASP A 92 -6.16 18.23 -17.54
CA ASP A 92 -7.00 17.20 -18.16
C ASP A 92 -8.09 16.74 -17.19
N SER A 93 -9.35 16.90 -17.60
CA SER A 93 -10.52 16.57 -16.79
C SER A 93 -10.67 15.09 -16.46
N ARG A 94 -9.84 14.20 -17.03
CA ARG A 94 -9.78 12.79 -16.64
C ARG A 94 -9.03 12.57 -15.33
N PHE A 95 -8.19 13.51 -14.91
CA PHE A 95 -7.40 13.44 -13.69
C PHE A 95 -7.96 14.39 -12.63
N ILE A 96 -9.16 14.09 -12.15
CA ILE A 96 -9.78 14.88 -11.08
C ILE A 96 -9.22 14.50 -9.72
N LEU A 97 -9.07 15.47 -8.83
CA LEU A 97 -8.49 15.28 -7.49
C LEU A 97 -9.26 14.25 -6.64
N GLU A 98 -10.53 14.04 -6.94
CA GLU A 98 -11.38 13.02 -6.31
C GLU A 98 -10.88 11.60 -6.58
N HIS A 99 -10.11 11.41 -7.66
CA HIS A 99 -9.45 10.17 -8.02
C HIS A 99 -8.06 10.05 -7.36
N ASN A 100 -7.68 10.97 -6.46
CA ASN A 100 -6.49 10.83 -5.63
C ASN A 100 -6.77 9.82 -4.51
N TYR A 101 -6.58 8.55 -4.84
CA TYR A 101 -6.70 7.42 -3.94
C TYR A 101 -5.70 6.34 -4.29
N PHE A 102 -5.46 5.46 -3.32
CA PHE A 102 -4.70 4.25 -3.53
C PHE A 102 -5.44 3.06 -2.92
N THR A 103 -5.26 1.89 -3.51
CA THR A 103 -6.01 0.67 -3.16
C THR A 103 -5.07 -0.42 -2.68
N ILE A 104 -5.43 -1.08 -1.60
CA ILE A 104 -4.76 -2.27 -1.07
C ILE A 104 -5.62 -3.50 -1.39
N MET A 105 -5.02 -4.51 -1.99
CA MET A 105 -5.74 -5.72 -2.41
C MET A 105 -4.88 -6.97 -2.25
N MET A 106 -5.53 -8.12 -2.10
CA MET A 106 -4.84 -9.41 -2.08
C MET A 106 -4.37 -9.79 -3.48
N GLU A 107 -3.41 -10.71 -3.59
CA GLU A 107 -2.89 -11.16 -4.91
C GLU A 107 -3.98 -11.76 -5.81
N GLU A 108 -4.96 -12.43 -5.21
CA GLU A 108 -6.11 -13.01 -5.90
C GLU A 108 -7.14 -11.98 -6.41
N ASP A 109 -7.07 -10.72 -5.95
CA ASP A 109 -7.96 -9.63 -6.37
C ASP A 109 -7.39 -8.77 -7.50
N TYR A 110 -6.09 -8.94 -7.80
CA TYR A 110 -5.34 -8.17 -8.80
C TYR A 110 -5.50 -8.78 -10.20
#